data_AF-A0A349SX50-F1
#
_entry.id   AF-A0A349SX50-F1
#
_cell.length_a   1.000
_cell.length_b   1.000
_cell.length_c   1.000
_cell.angle_alpha   90.00
_cell.angle_beta   90.00
_cell.angle_gamma   90.00
#
_symmetry.space_group_name_H-M   'P 1'
#
loop_
_entity.id
_entity.type
_entity.pdbx_description
1 polymer ?
#
loop_
_entity_poly.entity_id
_entity_poly.type
_entity_poly.pdbx_seq_one_letter_code
_entity_poly.pdbx_strand_id
1 'polypeptide(L)'
;DSRPIWDDDYSFLVDPALHGRRVIIHARTSNSLQMPVRLYSESVFYQKEEWNLIMWGAYYGTMLVMALYSLMNGLIIREKMYFYYSIYVLSTALFVSALNGHGFAYLWPDAPRFNNASITLFFCFYSSFGTAFAMTLLNARRYNSGLYWLGQGVIAGGILLGSVSIVTLNDYANYATYLALAFATVMMALGVKSVMDGYFLGWYFVVGWSALLLSIGIFALNILGYLPSNILIYHSKEIGSVFEIIVFSLAMSAIYRHEKAERSRINITLDLMKQRLQKRINIVNNKSGFLEIPQLDKHLKDIRDLDRRIHSELGRVLVVSVMVIDKTTRRPDYIALGDCLRTLFKSRITVFPFKTHTEGLSGEVTVLLFPLHNKFEAEGVIERVEQWNVALGEQYDLHFGYAISHLTDKYDVDYIEESFHYLEEAVQKQSISYSIDDTLTFMHRNGSPA
;
A
#
# COMPACT_ATOMS: atom_id res chain seq x y z
N ASP A 1 22.28 -9.17 -48.57
CA ASP A 1 21.91 -7.75 -48.77
C ASP A 1 20.73 -7.54 -49.72
N SER A 2 20.09 -8.59 -50.24
CA SER A 2 18.87 -8.50 -51.03
C SER A 2 17.63 -8.86 -50.21
N ARG A 3 16.99 -7.88 -49.57
CA ARG A 3 15.55 -7.94 -49.23
C ARG A 3 14.78 -7.31 -50.41
N PRO A 4 14.18 -8.08 -51.33
CA PRO A 4 13.46 -7.52 -52.47
C PRO A 4 12.11 -6.91 -52.07
N ILE A 5 11.55 -7.35 -50.93
CA ILE A 5 10.33 -6.83 -50.31
C ILE A 5 10.72 -6.34 -48.90
N TRP A 6 10.17 -5.21 -48.48
CA TRP A 6 10.31 -4.69 -47.12
C TRP A 6 9.19 -5.29 -46.24
N ASP A 7 9.53 -6.36 -45.55
CA ASP A 7 8.63 -7.23 -44.79
C ASP A 7 9.42 -7.88 -43.63
N ASP A 8 8.78 -8.05 -42.46
CA ASP A 8 9.33 -8.75 -41.30
C ASP A 8 9.38 -10.29 -41.47
N ASP A 9 8.48 -10.89 -42.27
CA ASP A 9 8.48 -12.32 -42.63
C ASP A 9 9.61 -12.72 -43.63
N TYR A 10 10.49 -11.77 -44.03
CA TYR A 10 11.57 -11.98 -45.01
C TYR A 10 11.11 -12.46 -46.41
N SER A 11 9.93 -12.03 -46.88
CA SER A 11 9.38 -12.48 -48.17
C SER A 11 10.25 -12.17 -49.39
N PHE A 12 10.16 -13.08 -50.37
CA PHE A 12 10.79 -12.97 -51.68
C PHE A 12 9.86 -13.53 -52.76
N LEU A 13 9.94 -12.96 -53.97
CA LEU A 13 9.18 -13.45 -55.13
C LEU A 13 9.74 -14.81 -55.59
N VAL A 14 8.86 -15.78 -55.79
CA VAL A 14 9.20 -17.11 -56.30
C VAL A 14 8.99 -17.12 -57.82
N ASP A 15 10.07 -17.30 -58.57
CA ASP A 15 10.03 -17.37 -60.04
C ASP A 15 9.18 -18.58 -60.52
N PRO A 16 8.13 -18.39 -61.34
CA PRO A 16 7.34 -19.50 -61.88
C PRO A 16 8.16 -20.50 -62.72
N ALA A 17 9.35 -20.15 -63.22
CA ALA A 17 10.29 -21.08 -63.86
C ALA A 17 10.89 -22.15 -62.90
N LEU A 18 10.57 -22.07 -61.60
CA LEU A 18 10.89 -23.10 -60.60
C LEU A 18 9.94 -24.30 -60.61
N HIS A 19 8.94 -24.34 -61.49
CA HIS A 19 7.98 -25.45 -61.62
C HIS A 19 8.68 -26.82 -61.68
N GLY A 20 8.33 -27.72 -60.75
CA GLY A 20 8.91 -29.06 -60.64
C GLY A 20 10.33 -29.14 -60.06
N ARG A 21 10.97 -28.03 -59.67
CA ARG A 21 12.32 -28.02 -59.08
C ARG A 21 12.28 -28.13 -57.56
N ARG A 22 13.26 -28.84 -56.98
CA ARG A 22 13.44 -28.92 -55.53
C ARG A 22 14.25 -27.73 -55.03
N VAL A 23 13.58 -26.76 -54.40
CA VAL A 23 14.24 -25.69 -53.64
C VAL A 23 14.71 -26.25 -52.29
N ILE A 24 15.93 -25.91 -51.87
CA ILE A 24 16.46 -26.24 -50.54
C ILE A 24 16.74 -24.92 -49.83
N ILE A 25 16.09 -24.72 -48.69
CA ILE A 25 16.26 -23.52 -47.85
C ILE A 25 17.19 -23.90 -46.69
N HIS A 26 18.30 -23.19 -46.53
CA HIS A 26 19.23 -23.35 -45.41
C HIS A 26 19.18 -22.11 -44.53
N ALA A 27 18.61 -22.24 -43.33
CA ALA A 27 18.63 -21.19 -42.32
C ALA A 27 19.66 -21.52 -41.23
N ARG A 28 20.37 -20.48 -40.75
CA ARG A 28 21.32 -20.58 -39.64
C ARG A 28 21.07 -19.43 -38.67
N THR A 29 20.76 -19.75 -37.43
CA THR A 29 20.47 -18.77 -36.37
C THR A 29 21.20 -19.11 -35.08
N SER A 30 21.48 -18.09 -34.28
CA SER A 30 21.96 -18.21 -32.90
C SER A 30 20.84 -18.56 -31.91
N ASN A 31 19.60 -18.19 -32.24
CA ASN A 31 18.40 -18.41 -31.44
C ASN A 31 17.48 -19.46 -32.08
N SER A 32 16.45 -19.87 -31.34
CA SER A 32 15.33 -20.66 -31.88
C SER A 32 14.68 -19.92 -33.05
N LEU A 33 14.76 -20.51 -34.24
CA LEU A 33 14.06 -20.04 -35.43
C LEU A 33 12.81 -20.87 -35.67
N GLN A 34 11.70 -20.20 -35.88
CA GLN A 34 10.53 -20.77 -36.54
C GLN A 34 10.50 -20.23 -37.97
N MET A 35 10.50 -21.13 -38.96
CA MET A 35 10.43 -20.76 -40.37
C MET A 35 9.24 -21.45 -41.03
N PRO A 36 8.01 -20.96 -40.81
CA PRO A 36 6.79 -21.51 -41.41
C PRO A 36 6.74 -21.16 -42.90
N VAL A 37 7.43 -21.94 -43.75
CA VAL A 37 7.44 -21.74 -45.20
C VAL A 37 6.03 -21.87 -45.76
N ARG A 38 5.47 -20.76 -46.26
CA ARG A 38 4.15 -20.66 -46.88
C ARG A 38 4.27 -19.99 -48.24
N LEU A 39 3.48 -20.47 -49.20
CA LEU A 39 3.32 -19.86 -50.51
C LEU A 39 1.95 -19.16 -50.55
N TYR A 40 1.95 -17.89 -50.97
CA TYR A 40 0.74 -17.09 -51.15
C TYR A 40 0.67 -16.59 -52.60
N SER A 41 -0.53 -16.37 -53.12
CA SER A 41 -0.68 -15.50 -54.29
C SER A 41 -0.48 -14.04 -53.87
N GLU A 42 0.01 -13.21 -54.79
CA GLU A 42 0.27 -11.78 -54.58
C GLU A 42 -0.89 -11.04 -53.90
N SER A 43 -2.12 -11.28 -54.37
CA SER A 43 -3.35 -10.73 -53.79
C SER A 43 -3.62 -11.14 -52.33
N VAL A 44 -3.32 -12.39 -51.96
CA VAL A 44 -3.52 -12.92 -50.60
C VAL A 44 -2.37 -12.49 -49.69
N PHE A 45 -1.16 -12.34 -50.23
CA PHE A 45 -0.03 -11.76 -49.51
C PHE A 45 -0.30 -10.31 -49.11
N TYR A 46 -0.69 -9.45 -50.05
CA TYR A 46 -1.02 -8.06 -49.73
C TYR A 46 -2.19 -7.95 -48.74
N GLN A 47 -3.23 -8.77 -48.88
CA GLN A 47 -4.36 -8.76 -47.94
C GLN A 47 -3.99 -9.28 -46.54
N LYS A 48 -3.08 -10.26 -46.40
CA LYS A 48 -2.47 -10.61 -45.10
C LYS A 48 -1.80 -9.38 -44.50
N GLU A 49 -1.01 -8.68 -45.31
CA GLU A 49 -0.07 -7.69 -44.80
C GLU A 49 -0.75 -6.36 -44.44
N GLU A 50 -1.79 -5.95 -45.16
CA GLU A 50 -2.70 -4.88 -44.72
C GLU A 50 -3.29 -5.17 -43.34
N TRP A 51 -3.75 -6.41 -43.08
CA TRP A 51 -4.28 -6.79 -41.77
C TRP A 51 -3.21 -6.82 -40.67
N ASN A 52 -2.00 -7.31 -40.95
CA ASN A 52 -0.87 -7.24 -40.03
C ASN A 52 -0.55 -5.79 -39.66
N LEU A 53 -0.38 -4.91 -40.64
CA LEU A 53 -0.08 -3.49 -40.45
C LEU A 53 -1.17 -2.79 -39.61
N ILE A 54 -2.45 -3.10 -39.82
CA ILE A 54 -3.56 -2.59 -39.00
C ILE A 54 -3.48 -3.09 -37.56
N MET A 55 -3.18 -4.39 -37.33
CA MET A 55 -3.03 -4.95 -35.99
C MET A 55 -1.82 -4.36 -35.24
N TRP A 56 -0.66 -4.26 -35.90
CA TRP A 56 0.54 -3.66 -35.31
C TRP A 56 0.36 -2.15 -35.04
N GLY A 57 -0.26 -1.41 -35.96
CA GLY A 57 -0.60 -0.01 -35.78
C GLY A 57 -1.53 0.22 -34.59
N ALA A 58 -2.57 -0.61 -34.44
CA ALA A 58 -3.46 -0.57 -33.28
C ALA A 58 -2.72 -0.91 -31.97
N TYR A 59 -1.90 -1.97 -31.98
CA TYR A 59 -1.10 -2.39 -30.84
C TYR A 59 -0.14 -1.28 -30.35
N TYR A 60 0.76 -0.80 -31.21
CA TYR A 60 1.73 0.23 -30.84
C TYR A 60 1.06 1.57 -30.52
N GLY A 61 -0.04 1.92 -31.21
CA GLY A 61 -0.86 3.09 -30.91
C GLY A 61 -1.45 3.03 -29.51
N THR A 62 -2.06 1.90 -29.12
CA THR A 62 -2.60 1.71 -27.77
C THR A 62 -1.50 1.74 -26.71
N MET A 63 -0.35 1.10 -26.93
CA MET A 63 0.78 1.16 -26.00
C MET A 63 1.29 2.60 -25.80
N LEU A 64 1.46 3.35 -26.90
CA LEU A 64 1.93 4.74 -26.85
C LEU A 64 0.93 5.66 -26.14
N VAL A 65 -0.37 5.54 -26.41
CA VAL A 65 -1.42 6.31 -25.74
C VAL A 65 -1.46 5.98 -24.24
N MET A 66 -1.39 4.70 -23.85
CA MET A 66 -1.41 4.27 -22.45
C MET A 66 -0.16 4.71 -21.69
N ALA A 67 1.01 4.67 -22.33
CA ALA A 67 2.26 5.18 -21.77
C ALA A 67 2.20 6.71 -21.54
N LEU A 68 1.80 7.49 -22.54
CA LEU A 68 1.69 8.94 -22.44
C LEU A 68 0.64 9.38 -21.42
N TYR A 69 -0.55 8.76 -21.43
CA TYR A 69 -1.61 8.98 -20.44
C TYR A 69 -1.08 8.78 -19.01
N SER A 70 -0.35 7.69 -18.78
CA SER A 70 0.20 7.37 -17.47
C SER A 70 1.37 8.27 -17.07
N LEU A 71 2.20 8.71 -18.03
CA LEU A 71 3.24 9.70 -17.80
C LEU A 71 2.66 11.06 -17.39
N MET A 72 1.62 11.52 -18.08
CA MET A 72 0.89 12.76 -17.73
C MET A 72 0.26 12.65 -16.34
N ASN A 73 -0.40 11.52 -16.03
CA ASN A 73 -0.90 11.25 -14.68
C ASN A 73 0.23 11.24 -13.63
N GLY A 74 1.39 10.67 -13.95
CA GLY A 74 2.57 10.69 -13.08
C GLY A 74 3.08 12.11 -12.81
N LEU A 75 3.10 13.00 -13.80
CA LEU A 75 3.50 14.40 -13.63
C LEU A 75 2.49 15.21 -12.78
N ILE A 76 1.20 14.93 -12.93
CA ILE A 76 0.10 15.59 -12.20
C ILE A 76 -0.02 15.10 -10.76
N ILE A 77 -0.07 13.77 -10.57
CA ILE A 77 -0.32 13.11 -9.28
C ILE A 77 0.98 12.98 -8.47
N ARG A 78 2.14 12.95 -9.14
CA ARG A 78 3.50 12.82 -8.57
C ARG A 78 3.80 11.52 -7.82
N GLU A 79 2.92 10.52 -7.94
CA GLU A 79 3.13 9.19 -7.37
C GLU A 79 4.03 8.31 -8.25
N LYS A 80 5.02 7.66 -7.62
CA LYS A 80 6.09 6.91 -8.32
C LYS A 80 5.56 5.77 -9.19
N MET A 81 4.45 5.18 -8.79
CA MET A 81 3.80 4.05 -9.45
C MET A 81 3.49 4.33 -10.94
N TYR A 82 3.03 5.54 -11.26
CA TYR A 82 2.70 5.95 -12.63
C TYR A 82 3.92 6.02 -13.55
N PHE A 83 5.09 6.42 -13.00
CA PHE A 83 6.35 6.42 -13.76
C PHE A 83 6.84 5.00 -14.02
N TYR A 84 6.80 4.11 -13.01
CA TYR A 84 7.15 2.70 -13.21
C TYR A 84 6.22 2.03 -14.24
N TYR A 85 4.92 2.34 -14.22
CA TYR A 85 3.98 1.86 -15.22
C TYR A 85 4.25 2.40 -16.63
N SER A 86 4.49 3.72 -16.77
CA SER A 86 4.80 4.31 -18.07
C SER A 86 6.05 3.68 -18.70
N ILE A 87 7.10 3.43 -17.91
CA ILE A 87 8.31 2.77 -18.40
C ILE A 87 8.06 1.28 -18.67
N TYR A 88 7.24 0.61 -17.86
CA TYR A 88 6.79 -0.78 -18.11
C TYR A 88 6.11 -0.91 -19.49
N VAL A 89 5.07 -0.10 -19.77
CA VAL A 89 4.35 -0.13 -21.05
C VAL A 89 5.25 0.18 -22.24
N LEU A 90 6.15 1.17 -22.12
CA LEU A 90 7.15 1.46 -23.16
C LEU A 90 8.14 0.30 -23.35
N SER A 91 8.53 -0.37 -22.28
CA SER A 91 9.40 -1.56 -22.35
C SER A 91 8.70 -2.75 -23.00
N THR A 92 7.40 -2.96 -22.73
CA THR A 92 6.58 -3.97 -23.42
C THR A 92 6.52 -3.70 -24.93
N ALA A 93 6.28 -2.44 -25.33
CA ALA A 93 6.25 -2.05 -26.74
C ALA A 93 7.61 -2.27 -27.43
N LEU A 94 8.71 -1.85 -26.81
CA LEU A 94 10.06 -2.01 -27.35
C LEU A 94 10.51 -3.47 -27.38
N PHE A 95 10.15 -4.28 -26.37
CA PHE A 95 10.41 -5.73 -26.35
C PHE A 95 9.67 -6.45 -27.48
N VAL A 96 8.37 -6.18 -27.67
CA VAL A 96 7.58 -6.78 -28.77
C VAL A 96 8.01 -6.25 -30.15
N SER A 97 8.54 -5.03 -30.23
CA SER A 97 9.18 -4.48 -31.44
C SER A 97 10.50 -5.18 -31.78
N ALA A 98 11.35 -5.46 -30.79
CA ALA A 98 12.58 -6.24 -30.99
C ALA A 98 12.28 -7.71 -31.33
N LEU A 99 11.34 -8.34 -30.61
CA LEU A 99 11.03 -9.77 -30.73
C LEU A 99 10.39 -10.14 -32.08
N ASN A 100 9.50 -9.29 -32.62
CA ASN A 100 8.92 -9.48 -33.96
C ASN A 100 9.73 -8.72 -35.06
N GLY A 101 10.95 -8.28 -34.79
CA GLY A 101 11.85 -7.69 -35.80
C GLY A 101 11.55 -6.25 -36.26
N HIS A 102 10.37 -5.70 -36.00
CA HIS A 102 10.00 -4.31 -36.36
C HIS A 102 11.01 -3.26 -35.88
N GLY A 103 11.65 -3.48 -34.72
CA GLY A 103 12.66 -2.58 -34.18
C GLY A 103 13.90 -2.49 -35.07
N PHE A 104 14.32 -3.62 -35.65
CA PHE A 104 15.39 -3.65 -36.65
C PHE A 104 14.95 -3.07 -37.99
N ALA A 105 13.67 -3.23 -38.37
CA ALA A 105 13.15 -2.63 -39.59
C ALA A 105 13.08 -1.09 -39.51
N TYR A 106 12.53 -0.54 -38.43
CA TYR A 106 12.11 0.87 -38.38
C TYR A 106 12.87 1.76 -37.38
N LEU A 107 13.48 1.21 -36.32
CA LEU A 107 14.09 2.02 -35.24
C LEU A 107 15.63 1.99 -35.25
N TRP A 108 16.26 0.86 -35.60
CA TRP A 108 17.73 0.72 -35.59
C TRP A 108 18.32 -0.16 -36.73
N PRO A 109 17.92 0.05 -38.01
CA PRO A 109 18.39 -0.78 -39.13
C PRO A 109 19.91 -0.82 -39.30
N ASP A 110 20.60 0.29 -39.04
CA ASP A 110 22.06 0.38 -39.18
C ASP A 110 22.84 -0.28 -38.03
N ALA A 111 22.16 -0.84 -37.01
CA ALA A 111 22.80 -1.40 -35.81
C ALA A 111 22.50 -2.91 -35.57
N PRO A 112 22.89 -3.85 -36.46
CA PRO A 112 22.68 -5.28 -36.26
C PRO A 112 23.23 -5.84 -34.94
N ARG A 113 24.37 -5.32 -34.45
CA ARG A 113 24.95 -5.72 -33.16
C ARG A 113 24.09 -5.30 -31.96
N PHE A 114 23.45 -4.13 -32.04
CA PHE A 114 22.48 -3.72 -31.02
C PHE A 114 21.23 -4.60 -31.09
N ASN A 115 20.79 -5.00 -32.28
CA ASN A 115 19.61 -5.86 -32.43
C ASN A 115 19.78 -7.26 -31.80
N ASN A 116 21.00 -7.79 -31.70
CA ASN A 116 21.24 -9.03 -30.95
C ASN A 116 20.98 -8.85 -29.45
N ALA A 117 21.42 -7.71 -28.86
CA ALA A 117 21.21 -7.42 -27.45
C ALA A 117 19.80 -6.88 -27.13
N SER A 118 19.11 -6.27 -28.08
CA SER A 118 17.87 -5.52 -27.86
C SER A 118 16.75 -6.37 -27.26
N ILE A 119 16.60 -7.64 -27.69
CA ILE A 119 15.56 -8.55 -27.18
C ILE A 119 15.77 -8.81 -25.68
N THR A 120 16.96 -9.26 -25.27
CA THR A 120 17.30 -9.46 -23.85
C THR A 120 17.24 -8.14 -23.07
N LEU A 121 17.74 -7.03 -23.62
CA LEU A 121 17.76 -5.73 -22.95
C LEU A 121 16.36 -5.16 -22.66
N PHE A 122 15.47 -5.15 -23.66
CA PHE A 122 14.09 -4.67 -23.45
C PHE A 122 13.29 -5.65 -22.60
N PHE A 123 13.57 -6.96 -22.67
CA PHE A 123 13.00 -7.91 -21.71
C PHE A 123 13.43 -7.60 -20.27
N CYS A 124 14.71 -7.33 -20.04
CA CYS A 124 15.24 -6.97 -18.71
C CYS A 124 14.61 -5.67 -18.16
N PHE A 125 14.35 -4.68 -19.02
CA PHE A 125 13.61 -3.48 -18.62
C PHE A 125 12.14 -3.78 -18.30
N TYR A 126 11.46 -4.55 -19.17
CA TYR A 126 10.08 -4.99 -18.98
C TYR A 126 9.90 -5.74 -17.64
N SER A 127 10.72 -6.75 -17.35
CA SER A 127 10.63 -7.51 -16.10
C SER A 127 10.98 -6.65 -14.86
N SER A 128 11.98 -5.78 -14.96
CA SER A 128 12.40 -4.93 -13.83
C SER A 128 11.35 -3.86 -13.50
N PHE A 129 10.88 -3.10 -14.49
CA PHE A 129 9.87 -2.06 -14.28
C PHE A 129 8.49 -2.64 -13.99
N GLY A 130 8.13 -3.80 -14.56
CA GLY A 130 6.90 -4.52 -14.21
C GLY A 130 6.91 -4.99 -12.74
N THR A 131 8.03 -5.51 -12.26
CA THR A 131 8.18 -5.91 -10.84
C THR A 131 8.16 -4.70 -9.90
N ALA A 132 8.84 -3.61 -10.26
CA ALA A 132 8.82 -2.36 -9.49
C ALA A 132 7.41 -1.75 -9.42
N PHE A 133 6.68 -1.77 -10.54
CA PHE A 133 5.28 -1.41 -10.62
C PHE A 133 4.42 -2.27 -9.70
N ALA A 134 4.46 -3.61 -9.82
CA ALA A 134 3.64 -4.53 -9.04
C ALA A 134 3.92 -4.44 -7.52
N MET A 135 5.18 -4.31 -7.10
CA MET A 135 5.53 -4.11 -5.69
C MET A 135 5.03 -2.78 -5.12
N THR A 136 4.99 -1.73 -5.95
CA THR A 136 4.43 -0.42 -5.55
C THR A 136 2.91 -0.48 -5.48
N LEU A 137 2.29 -1.05 -6.52
CA LEU A 137 0.85 -1.25 -6.70
C LEU A 137 0.20 -2.00 -5.53
N LEU A 138 0.76 -3.15 -5.19
CA LEU A 138 0.23 -4.04 -4.14
C LEU A 138 0.82 -3.71 -2.76
N ASN A 139 1.53 -2.58 -2.64
CA ASN A 139 2.22 -2.11 -1.43
C ASN A 139 3.01 -3.24 -0.72
N ALA A 140 3.73 -4.05 -1.51
CA ALA A 140 4.25 -5.35 -1.09
C ALA A 140 5.17 -5.27 0.14
N ARG A 141 5.85 -4.14 0.32
CA ARG A 141 6.70 -3.84 1.49
C ARG A 141 5.95 -3.83 2.82
N ARG A 142 4.65 -3.49 2.83
CA ARG A 142 3.82 -3.45 4.04
C ARG A 142 3.24 -4.82 4.41
N TYR A 143 2.96 -5.67 3.41
CA TYR A 143 2.22 -6.93 3.59
C TYR A 143 3.10 -8.19 3.53
N ASN A 144 4.23 -8.18 2.81
CA ASN A 144 5.16 -9.32 2.80
C ASN A 144 6.62 -8.97 2.45
N SER A 145 7.46 -8.88 3.48
CA SER A 145 8.92 -8.72 3.35
C SER A 145 9.59 -9.79 2.48
N GLY A 146 9.12 -11.05 2.52
CA GLY A 146 9.73 -12.14 1.76
C GLY A 146 9.52 -12.01 0.25
N LEU A 147 8.29 -11.74 -0.18
CA LEU A 147 7.97 -11.50 -1.60
C LEU A 147 8.58 -10.19 -2.10
N TYR A 148 8.70 -9.17 -1.24
CA TYR A 148 9.44 -7.95 -1.56
C TYR A 148 10.91 -8.24 -1.90
N TRP A 149 11.62 -9.07 -1.11
CA TRP A 149 13.00 -9.44 -1.42
C TRP A 149 13.12 -10.28 -2.70
N LEU A 150 12.18 -11.18 -2.99
CA LEU A 150 12.15 -11.91 -4.26
C LEU A 150 11.95 -10.95 -5.46
N GLY A 151 11.06 -9.96 -5.34
CA GLY A 151 10.88 -8.93 -6.36
C GLY A 151 12.12 -8.05 -6.57
N GLN A 152 12.81 -7.66 -5.50
CA GLN A 152 14.11 -6.98 -5.60
C GLN A 152 15.17 -7.88 -6.28
N GLY A 153 15.14 -9.20 -6.05
CA GLY A 153 15.97 -10.18 -6.74
C GLY A 153 15.74 -10.21 -8.26
N VAL A 154 14.47 -10.17 -8.71
CA VAL A 154 14.12 -10.09 -10.15
C VAL A 154 14.61 -8.78 -10.76
N ILE A 155 14.46 -7.65 -10.07
CA ILE A 155 14.97 -6.34 -10.53
C ILE A 155 16.50 -6.35 -10.62
N ALA A 156 17.19 -6.83 -9.60
CA ALA A 156 18.65 -6.94 -9.61
C ALA A 156 19.14 -7.86 -10.73
N GLY A 157 18.49 -9.01 -10.93
CA GLY A 157 18.77 -9.94 -12.03
C GLY A 157 18.57 -9.31 -13.41
N GLY A 158 17.49 -8.55 -13.60
CA GLY A 158 17.24 -7.80 -14.84
C GLY A 158 18.27 -6.70 -15.11
N ILE A 159 18.64 -5.91 -14.10
CA ILE A 159 19.68 -4.88 -14.24
C ILE A 159 21.05 -5.51 -14.57
N LEU A 160 21.42 -6.63 -13.93
CA LEU A 160 22.66 -7.36 -14.21
C LEU A 160 22.65 -7.97 -15.62
N LEU A 161 21.59 -8.67 -16.01
CA LEU A 161 21.51 -9.31 -17.32
C LEU A 161 21.45 -8.27 -18.47
N GLY A 162 20.70 -7.19 -18.28
CA GLY A 162 20.61 -6.10 -19.25
C GLY A 162 21.94 -5.35 -19.42
N SER A 163 22.67 -5.11 -18.33
CA SER A 163 24.00 -4.48 -18.39
C SER A 163 25.06 -5.39 -19.02
N VAL A 164 25.02 -6.70 -18.77
CA VAL A 164 25.88 -7.67 -19.48
C VAL A 164 25.56 -7.74 -20.98
N SER A 165 24.28 -7.75 -21.35
CA SER A 165 23.85 -7.82 -22.76
C SER A 165 24.26 -6.58 -23.56
N ILE A 166 24.09 -5.36 -23.02
CA ILE A 166 24.52 -4.13 -23.73
C ILE A 166 26.04 -3.98 -23.83
N VAL A 167 26.80 -4.41 -22.80
CA VAL A 167 28.28 -4.32 -22.81
C VAL A 167 28.90 -5.32 -23.80
N THR A 168 28.31 -6.51 -23.94
CA THR A 168 28.84 -7.56 -24.82
C THR A 168 28.23 -7.56 -26.22
N LEU A 169 27.13 -6.82 -26.43
CA LEU A 169 26.32 -6.79 -27.67
C LEU A 169 25.89 -8.20 -28.15
N ASN A 170 25.66 -9.10 -27.19
CA ASN A 170 25.19 -10.46 -27.41
C ASN A 170 23.81 -10.68 -26.79
N ASP A 171 23.06 -11.62 -27.38
CA ASP A 171 21.82 -12.11 -26.79
C ASP A 171 22.11 -13.16 -25.70
N TYR A 172 21.30 -13.16 -24.66
CA TYR A 172 21.34 -14.10 -23.56
C TYR A 172 19.97 -14.75 -23.33
N ALA A 173 19.24 -15.04 -24.41
CA ALA A 173 17.88 -15.59 -24.43
C ALA A 173 17.61 -16.72 -23.41
N ASN A 174 18.59 -17.62 -23.19
CA ASN A 174 18.49 -18.68 -22.17
C ASN A 174 18.36 -18.12 -20.74
N TYR A 175 19.20 -17.13 -20.39
CA TYR A 175 19.14 -16.44 -19.10
C TYR A 175 17.91 -15.53 -18.99
N ALA A 176 17.52 -14.89 -20.10
CA ALA A 176 16.28 -14.12 -20.16
C ALA A 176 15.04 -15.01 -19.94
N THR A 177 15.07 -16.27 -20.38
CA THR A 177 13.99 -17.24 -20.15
C THR A 177 13.90 -17.67 -18.67
N TYR A 178 15.03 -17.89 -18.00
CA TYR A 178 15.03 -18.12 -16.55
C TYR A 178 14.53 -16.89 -15.77
N LEU A 179 14.94 -15.68 -16.17
CA LEU A 179 14.45 -14.42 -15.62
C LEU A 179 12.93 -14.25 -15.88
N ALA A 180 12.43 -14.67 -17.03
CA ALA A 180 11.00 -14.62 -17.36
C ALA A 180 10.16 -15.55 -16.48
N LEU A 181 10.65 -16.75 -16.20
CA LEU A 181 9.98 -17.68 -15.28
C LEU A 181 9.97 -17.13 -13.84
N ALA A 182 11.08 -16.55 -13.38
CA ALA A 182 11.16 -15.89 -12.07
C ALA A 182 10.24 -14.66 -11.98
N PHE A 183 10.19 -13.83 -13.03
CA PHE A 183 9.29 -12.69 -13.13
C PHE A 183 7.81 -13.11 -13.11
N ALA A 184 7.41 -14.06 -13.95
CA ALA A 184 6.03 -14.53 -14.04
C ALA A 184 5.52 -15.15 -12.72
N THR A 185 6.38 -15.93 -12.05
CA THR A 185 6.04 -16.54 -10.74
C THR A 185 5.99 -15.51 -9.62
N VAL A 186 6.92 -14.55 -9.55
CA VAL A 186 6.89 -13.47 -8.55
C VAL A 186 5.68 -12.55 -8.73
N MET A 187 5.37 -12.14 -9.96
CA MET A 187 4.19 -11.32 -10.27
C MET A 187 2.90 -12.05 -9.84
N MET A 188 2.75 -13.33 -10.20
CA MET A 188 1.58 -14.12 -9.80
C MET A 188 1.50 -14.31 -8.28
N ALA A 189 2.61 -14.58 -7.61
CA ALA A 189 2.65 -14.73 -6.15
C ALA A 189 2.31 -13.42 -5.41
N LEU A 190 2.75 -12.27 -5.91
CA LEU A 190 2.37 -10.95 -5.41
C LEU A 190 0.86 -10.72 -5.52
N GLY A 191 0.28 -11.00 -6.70
CA GLY A 191 -1.16 -10.88 -6.94
C GLY A 191 -1.98 -11.80 -6.03
N VAL A 192 -1.69 -13.10 -6.04
CA VAL A 192 -2.42 -14.11 -5.26
C VAL A 192 -2.33 -13.82 -3.76
N LYS A 193 -1.14 -13.49 -3.23
CA LYS A 193 -1.03 -13.13 -1.82
C LYS A 193 -1.80 -11.84 -1.50
N SER A 194 -1.78 -10.83 -2.38
CA SER A 194 -2.54 -9.59 -2.16
C SER A 194 -4.05 -9.84 -2.05
N VAL A 195 -4.59 -10.82 -2.78
CA VAL A 195 -5.98 -11.31 -2.61
C VAL A 195 -6.17 -12.01 -1.26
N MET A 196 -5.25 -12.89 -0.86
CA MET A 196 -5.32 -13.61 0.43
C MET A 196 -5.23 -12.67 1.65
N ASP A 197 -4.42 -11.61 1.56
CA ASP A 197 -4.28 -10.57 2.59
C ASP A 197 -5.49 -9.59 2.61
N GLY A 198 -6.53 -9.84 1.81
CA GLY A 198 -7.78 -9.08 1.78
C GLY A 198 -7.69 -7.72 1.08
N TYR A 199 -6.59 -7.41 0.38
CA TYR A 199 -6.43 -6.14 -0.32
C TYR A 199 -7.27 -6.13 -1.60
N PHE A 200 -8.32 -5.29 -1.63
CA PHE A 200 -9.33 -5.27 -2.70
C PHE A 200 -8.75 -5.15 -4.13
N LEU A 201 -7.54 -4.59 -4.25
CA LEU A 201 -6.87 -4.40 -5.52
C LEU A 201 -6.16 -5.65 -6.07
N GLY A 202 -5.88 -6.66 -5.23
CA GLY A 202 -5.24 -7.90 -5.65
C GLY A 202 -6.01 -8.62 -6.75
N TRP A 203 -7.34 -8.55 -6.71
CA TRP A 203 -8.22 -9.13 -7.74
C TRP A 203 -8.00 -8.53 -9.14
N TYR A 204 -7.87 -7.20 -9.24
CA TYR A 204 -7.59 -6.54 -10.52
C TYR A 204 -6.24 -6.99 -11.07
N PHE A 205 -5.23 -7.11 -10.20
CA PHE A 205 -3.90 -7.56 -10.61
C PHE A 205 -3.91 -9.03 -11.08
N VAL A 206 -4.51 -9.93 -10.29
CA VAL A 206 -4.60 -11.36 -10.64
C VAL A 206 -5.38 -11.57 -11.93
N VAL A 207 -6.48 -10.86 -12.16
CA VAL A 207 -7.26 -10.99 -13.41
C VAL A 207 -6.47 -10.54 -14.63
N GLY A 208 -5.82 -9.37 -14.56
CA GLY A 208 -4.98 -8.87 -15.66
C GLY A 208 -3.80 -9.81 -15.96
N TRP A 209 -3.07 -10.23 -14.91
CA TRP A 209 -1.92 -11.12 -15.06
C TRP A 209 -2.29 -12.52 -15.54
N SER A 210 -3.40 -13.08 -15.07
CA SER A 210 -3.89 -14.40 -15.51
C SER A 210 -4.31 -14.39 -16.97
N ALA A 211 -4.93 -13.30 -17.44
CA ALA A 211 -5.29 -13.16 -18.86
C ALA A 211 -4.06 -13.11 -19.77
N LEU A 212 -3.01 -12.36 -19.39
CA LEU A 212 -1.73 -12.35 -20.11
C LEU A 212 -1.09 -13.75 -20.14
N LEU A 213 -0.99 -14.43 -19.00
CA LEU A 213 -0.41 -15.78 -18.92
C LEU A 213 -1.20 -16.81 -19.75
N LEU A 214 -2.54 -16.72 -19.75
CA LEU A 214 -3.40 -17.56 -20.58
C LEU A 214 -3.16 -17.31 -22.08
N SER A 215 -3.09 -16.04 -22.50
CA SER A 215 -2.76 -15.65 -23.88
C SER A 215 -1.38 -16.17 -24.31
N ILE A 216 -0.36 -16.06 -23.46
CA ILE A 216 0.98 -16.62 -23.73
C ILE A 216 0.91 -18.15 -23.84
N GLY A 217 0.07 -18.81 -23.03
CA GLY A 217 -0.18 -20.25 -23.13
C GLY A 217 -0.84 -20.67 -24.45
N ILE A 218 -1.80 -19.89 -24.96
CA ILE A 218 -2.44 -20.10 -26.26
C ILE A 218 -1.42 -19.96 -27.39
N PHE A 219 -0.58 -18.91 -27.35
CA PHE A 219 0.51 -18.72 -28.31
C PHE A 219 1.53 -19.88 -28.27
N ALA A 220 1.91 -20.35 -27.07
CA ALA A 220 2.80 -21.49 -26.91
C ALA A 220 2.21 -22.81 -27.45
N LEU A 221 0.91 -23.06 -27.26
CA LEU A 221 0.22 -24.23 -27.83
C LEU A 221 0.12 -24.16 -29.36
N ASN A 222 0.06 -22.96 -29.96
CA ASN A 222 0.16 -22.79 -31.41
C ASN A 222 1.58 -23.06 -31.93
N ILE A 223 2.61 -22.56 -31.24
CA ILE A 223 4.03 -22.86 -31.53
C ILE A 223 4.31 -24.37 -31.50
N LEU A 224 3.73 -25.08 -30.53
CA LEU A 224 3.86 -26.53 -30.38
C LEU A 224 3.01 -27.34 -31.37
N GLY A 225 2.26 -26.69 -32.26
CA GLY A 225 1.44 -27.34 -33.30
C GLY A 225 0.12 -27.95 -32.82
N TYR A 226 -0.25 -27.79 -31.54
CA TYR A 226 -1.53 -28.29 -31.00
C TYR A 226 -2.74 -27.44 -31.41
N LEU A 227 -2.52 -26.16 -31.73
CA LEU A 227 -3.56 -25.24 -32.23
C LEU A 227 -3.27 -24.81 -33.67
N PRO A 228 -4.30 -24.69 -34.54
CA PRO A 228 -4.13 -24.17 -35.89
C PRO A 228 -3.72 -22.69 -35.89
N SER A 229 -2.85 -22.31 -36.83
CA SER A 229 -2.31 -20.95 -36.94
C SER A 229 -3.30 -19.99 -37.61
N ASN A 230 -4.20 -19.43 -36.81
CA ASN A 230 -5.12 -18.35 -37.18
C ASN A 230 -4.59 -16.99 -36.71
N ILE A 231 -4.95 -15.89 -37.37
CA ILE A 231 -4.53 -14.51 -37.04
C ILE A 231 -4.74 -14.19 -35.55
N LEU A 232 -5.92 -14.51 -35.00
CA LEU A 232 -6.27 -14.29 -33.59
C LEU A 232 -5.43 -15.11 -32.60
N ILE A 233 -4.94 -16.28 -33.03
CA ILE A 233 -4.12 -17.19 -32.21
C ILE A 233 -2.64 -16.75 -32.28
N TYR A 234 -2.19 -16.28 -33.44
CA TYR A 234 -0.85 -15.72 -33.63
C TYR A 234 -0.63 -14.45 -32.80
N HIS A 235 -1.54 -13.48 -32.91
CA HIS A 235 -1.53 -12.22 -32.14
C HIS A 235 -2.13 -12.34 -30.72
N SER A 236 -2.29 -13.56 -30.20
CA SER A 236 -2.96 -13.78 -28.90
C SER A 236 -2.19 -13.20 -27.71
N LYS A 237 -0.84 -13.23 -27.76
CA LYS A 237 0.07 -12.64 -26.78
C LYS A 237 -0.05 -11.09 -26.74
N GLU A 238 -0.14 -10.44 -27.90
CA GLU A 238 -0.40 -8.99 -28.03
C GLU A 238 -1.77 -8.59 -27.46
N ILE A 239 -2.82 -9.33 -27.82
CA ILE A 239 -4.19 -9.07 -27.33
C ILE A 239 -4.24 -9.22 -25.79
N GLY A 240 -3.54 -10.23 -25.24
CA GLY A 240 -3.42 -10.44 -23.80
C GLY A 240 -2.73 -9.30 -23.07
N SER A 241 -1.63 -8.76 -23.62
CA SER A 241 -0.92 -7.63 -23.00
C SER A 241 -1.69 -6.31 -23.09
N VAL A 242 -2.41 -6.06 -24.18
CA VAL A 242 -3.32 -4.90 -24.29
C VAL A 242 -4.42 -4.97 -23.22
N PHE A 243 -5.02 -6.16 -23.01
CA PHE A 243 -6.02 -6.35 -21.95
C PHE A 243 -5.43 -6.17 -20.54
N GLU A 244 -4.28 -6.77 -20.25
CA GLU A 244 -3.56 -6.65 -18.97
C GLU A 244 -3.25 -5.17 -18.64
N ILE A 245 -2.73 -4.42 -19.60
CA ILE A 245 -2.43 -2.99 -19.49
C ILE A 245 -3.71 -2.16 -19.27
N ILE A 246 -4.81 -2.46 -19.95
CA ILE A 246 -6.10 -1.80 -19.67
C ILE A 246 -6.57 -2.08 -18.24
N VAL A 247 -6.50 -3.34 -17.77
CA VAL A 247 -6.89 -3.72 -16.40
C VAL A 247 -5.99 -3.07 -15.35
N PHE A 248 -4.68 -2.99 -15.58
CA PHE A 248 -3.73 -2.34 -14.66
C PHE A 248 -3.93 -0.82 -14.60
N SER A 249 -4.32 -0.17 -15.70
CA SER A 249 -4.71 1.25 -15.70
C SER A 249 -6.04 1.51 -14.96
N LEU A 250 -6.99 0.58 -15.04
CA LEU A 250 -8.22 0.63 -14.24
C LEU A 250 -7.91 0.43 -12.74
N ALA A 251 -6.96 -0.44 -12.39
CA ALA A 251 -6.48 -0.64 -11.02
C ALA A 251 -5.81 0.63 -10.44
N MET A 252 -4.90 1.27 -11.20
CA MET A 252 -4.34 2.60 -10.85
C MET A 252 -5.42 3.62 -10.56
N SER A 253 -6.40 3.70 -11.46
CA SER A 253 -7.52 4.64 -11.35
C SER A 253 -8.41 4.34 -10.14
N ALA A 254 -8.51 3.07 -9.70
CA ALA A 254 -9.21 2.68 -8.49
C ALA A 254 -8.46 3.07 -7.21
N ILE A 255 -7.14 2.89 -7.13
CA ILE A 255 -6.31 3.38 -6.01
C ILE A 255 -6.48 4.89 -5.85
N TYR A 256 -6.29 5.65 -6.94
CA TYR A 256 -6.34 7.10 -6.86
C TYR A 256 -7.72 7.61 -6.40
N ARG A 257 -8.82 6.95 -6.78
CA ARG A 257 -10.14 7.23 -6.23
C ARG A 257 -10.26 6.88 -4.75
N HIS A 258 -9.70 5.76 -4.31
CA HIS A 258 -9.71 5.34 -2.90
C HIS A 258 -8.94 6.33 -2.01
N GLU A 259 -7.67 6.58 -2.32
CA GLU A 259 -6.84 7.52 -1.55
C GLU A 259 -7.42 8.93 -1.54
N LYS A 260 -7.98 9.39 -2.67
CA LYS A 260 -8.63 10.70 -2.74
C LYS A 260 -9.90 10.74 -1.87
N ALA A 261 -10.69 9.67 -1.85
CA ALA A 261 -11.84 9.57 -0.96
C ALA A 261 -11.45 9.54 0.53
N GLU A 262 -10.37 8.85 0.90
CA GLU A 262 -9.82 8.85 2.27
C GLU A 262 -9.31 10.24 2.66
N ARG A 263 -8.48 10.88 1.82
CA ARG A 263 -8.00 12.25 2.04
C ARG A 263 -9.16 13.25 2.16
N SER A 264 -10.19 13.13 1.31
CA SER A 264 -11.41 13.95 1.42
C SER A 264 -12.18 13.70 2.72
N ARG A 265 -12.35 12.45 3.16
CA ARG A 265 -12.96 12.12 4.46
C ARG A 265 -12.17 12.71 5.63
N ILE A 266 -10.84 12.56 5.63
CA ILE A 266 -9.94 13.12 6.65
C ILE A 266 -10.08 14.65 6.73
N ASN A 267 -10.10 15.33 5.58
CA ASN A 267 -10.27 16.79 5.52
C ASN A 267 -11.65 17.24 6.02
N ILE A 268 -12.74 16.58 5.59
CA ILE A 268 -14.10 16.88 6.07
C ILE A 268 -14.19 16.69 7.59
N THR A 269 -13.63 15.61 8.14
CA THR A 269 -13.58 15.38 9.59
C THR A 269 -12.75 16.44 10.31
N LEU A 270 -11.62 16.89 9.73
CA LEU A 270 -10.82 17.98 10.30
C LEU A 270 -11.56 19.33 10.31
N ASP A 271 -12.31 19.66 9.27
CA ASP A 271 -13.07 20.91 9.23
C ASP A 271 -14.32 20.87 10.14
N LEU A 272 -14.95 19.70 10.29
CA LEU A 272 -15.98 19.48 11.32
C LEU A 272 -15.41 19.58 12.74
N MET A 273 -14.21 19.07 13.00
CA MET A 273 -13.51 19.25 14.28
C MET A 273 -13.23 20.73 14.57
N LYS A 274 -12.69 21.49 13.61
CA LYS A 274 -12.51 22.95 13.74
C LYS A 274 -13.81 23.68 14.05
N GLN A 275 -14.91 23.35 13.35
CA GLN A 275 -16.22 23.96 13.61
C GLN A 275 -16.78 23.63 14.99
N ARG A 276 -16.54 22.41 15.51
CA ARG A 276 -16.91 22.02 16.89
C ARG A 276 -16.09 22.80 17.92
N LEU A 277 -14.78 22.85 17.78
CA LEU A 277 -13.86 23.63 18.62
C LEU A 277 -14.24 25.11 18.64
N GLN A 278 -14.46 25.73 17.46
CA GLN A 278 -14.81 27.15 17.36
C GLN A 278 -16.20 27.47 17.95
N LYS A 279 -17.14 26.51 17.93
CA LYS A 279 -18.40 26.59 18.69
C LYS A 279 -18.18 26.44 20.20
N ARG A 280 -17.37 25.47 20.66
CA ARG A 280 -17.00 25.32 22.08
C ARG A 280 -16.35 26.61 22.61
N ILE A 281 -15.36 27.18 21.91
CA ILE A 281 -14.70 28.45 22.26
C ILE A 281 -15.71 29.61 22.36
N ASN A 282 -16.62 29.78 21.39
CA ASN A 282 -17.63 30.84 21.46
C ASN A 282 -18.63 30.63 22.61
N ILE A 283 -18.96 29.39 22.97
CA ILE A 283 -19.82 29.08 24.11
C ILE A 283 -19.09 29.35 25.43
N VAL A 284 -17.80 28.99 25.54
CA VAL A 284 -16.96 29.28 26.71
C VAL A 284 -16.80 30.80 26.88
N ASN A 285 -16.42 31.54 25.84
CA ASN A 285 -16.31 33.00 25.91
C ASN A 285 -17.64 33.70 26.28
N ASN A 286 -18.79 33.12 25.93
CA ASN A 286 -20.11 33.66 26.29
C ASN A 286 -20.62 33.19 27.67
N LYS A 287 -20.05 32.15 28.27
CA LYS A 287 -20.42 31.64 29.62
C LYS A 287 -19.43 32.06 30.71
N SER A 288 -18.14 32.18 30.36
CA SER A 288 -17.03 32.41 31.29
C SER A 288 -16.65 33.88 31.32
N GLY A 289 -17.36 34.64 32.17
CA GLY A 289 -16.88 35.95 32.60
C GLY A 289 -15.60 35.78 33.41
N PHE A 290 -14.45 36.08 32.79
CA PHE A 290 -13.07 35.89 33.29
C PHE A 290 -12.57 34.44 33.42
N LEU A 291 -11.39 34.20 32.84
CA LEU A 291 -10.33 33.32 33.35
C LEU A 291 -9.02 33.76 32.69
N GLU A 292 -7.96 33.99 33.48
CA GLU A 292 -6.72 34.59 32.95
C GLU A 292 -5.78 33.54 32.33
N ILE A 293 -5.34 33.83 31.10
CA ILE A 293 -4.53 32.97 30.23
C ILE A 293 -3.20 32.44 30.84
N PRO A 294 -2.42 33.16 31.68
CA PRO A 294 -1.02 32.80 32.00
C PRO A 294 -0.78 31.43 32.66
N GLN A 295 -1.73 30.86 33.40
CA GLN A 295 -1.50 29.62 34.15
C GLN A 295 -1.75 28.35 33.33
N LEU A 296 -2.66 28.41 32.34
CA LEU A 296 -2.99 27.28 31.48
C LEU A 296 -1.86 27.03 30.45
N ASP A 297 -1.33 28.10 29.88
CA ASP A 297 -0.27 28.07 28.86
C ASP A 297 1.03 27.42 29.38
N LYS A 298 1.28 27.51 30.69
CA LYS A 298 2.41 26.84 31.35
C LYS A 298 2.20 25.32 31.45
N HIS A 299 1.04 24.88 31.93
CA HIS A 299 0.71 23.45 32.03
C HIS A 299 0.65 22.78 30.65
N LEU A 300 0.07 23.45 29.64
CA LEU A 300 0.07 22.99 28.25
C LEU A 300 1.49 22.79 27.68
N LYS A 301 2.48 23.54 28.18
CA LYS A 301 3.88 23.43 27.76
C LYS A 301 4.57 22.22 28.40
N ASP A 302 4.39 22.03 29.71
CA ASP A 302 4.93 20.88 30.44
C ASP A 302 4.31 19.56 29.94
N ILE A 303 3.01 19.56 29.59
CA ILE A 303 2.32 18.43 28.94
C ILE A 303 2.92 18.13 27.55
N ARG A 304 3.19 19.15 26.73
CA ARG A 304 3.81 18.98 25.39
C ARG A 304 5.23 18.44 25.43
N ASP A 305 6.05 18.87 26.39
CA ASP A 305 7.44 18.38 26.51
C ASP A 305 7.54 17.03 27.25
N LEU A 306 6.44 16.54 27.85
CA LEU A 306 6.26 15.14 28.26
C LEU A 306 5.80 14.27 27.07
N ASP A 307 4.75 14.69 26.36
CA ASP A 307 4.22 14.03 25.16
C ASP A 307 5.30 13.73 24.11
N ARG A 308 6.14 14.72 23.79
CA ARG A 308 7.28 14.56 22.85
C ARG A 308 8.23 13.40 23.18
N ARG A 309 8.22 12.87 24.40
CA ARG A 309 9.05 11.72 24.84
C ARG A 309 8.28 10.39 24.83
N ILE A 310 6.95 10.44 24.78
CA ILE A 310 6.07 9.28 24.71
C ILE A 310 5.83 8.91 23.24
N HIS A 311 5.56 9.91 22.40
CA HIS A 311 5.31 9.75 20.96
C HIS A 311 6.47 9.16 20.15
N SER A 312 7.68 9.07 20.71
CA SER A 312 8.85 8.49 20.05
C SER A 312 8.96 6.97 20.16
N GLU A 313 8.21 6.30 21.06
CA GLU A 313 8.34 4.85 21.29
C GLU A 313 7.13 4.03 20.82
N LEU A 314 5.89 4.45 21.11
CA LEU A 314 4.69 3.59 21.03
C LEU A 314 3.46 4.35 20.49
N GLY A 315 2.71 3.70 19.60
CA GLY A 315 1.46 4.26 19.03
C GLY A 315 0.19 3.71 19.69
N ARG A 316 -0.90 4.48 19.64
CA ARG A 316 -2.25 4.19 20.16
C ARG A 316 -2.27 3.68 21.61
N VAL A 317 -2.28 4.62 22.54
CA VAL A 317 -2.26 4.35 23.98
C VAL A 317 -3.65 4.58 24.57
N LEU A 318 -4.12 3.63 25.38
CA LEU A 318 -5.24 3.83 26.28
C LEU A 318 -4.73 4.48 27.56
N VAL A 319 -5.41 5.53 28.02
CA VAL A 319 -5.11 6.18 29.30
C VAL A 319 -6.25 5.92 30.28
N VAL A 320 -5.91 5.31 31.41
CA VAL A 320 -6.78 5.30 32.60
C VAL A 320 -6.34 6.44 33.51
N SER A 321 -7.28 7.29 33.88
CA SER A 321 -7.12 8.28 34.95
C SER A 321 -7.82 7.76 36.20
N VAL A 322 -7.14 7.82 37.36
CA VAL A 322 -7.71 7.47 38.66
C VAL A 322 -7.59 8.67 39.58
N MET A 323 -8.70 9.01 40.26
CA MET A 323 -8.81 10.13 41.19
C MET A 323 -8.92 9.59 42.62
N VAL A 324 -8.14 10.16 43.54
CA VAL A 324 -8.17 9.82 44.98
C VAL A 324 -8.40 11.08 45.79
N ILE A 325 -9.36 11.04 46.72
CA ILE A 325 -9.74 12.15 47.60
C ILE A 325 -9.81 11.69 49.06
N ASP A 326 -9.09 12.37 49.96
CA ASP A 326 -9.16 12.19 51.42
C ASP A 326 -10.08 13.27 52.02
N LYS A 327 -11.07 12.86 52.82
CA LYS A 327 -11.95 13.80 53.58
C LYS A 327 -11.24 14.48 54.74
N THR A 328 -10.18 13.88 55.27
CA THR A 328 -9.43 14.39 56.42
C THR A 328 -8.27 15.24 55.95
N THR A 329 -8.13 16.46 56.49
CA THR A 329 -7.15 17.46 56.02
C THR A 329 -5.69 17.16 56.47
N ARG A 330 -5.37 15.89 56.72
CA ARG A 330 -4.04 15.41 57.14
C ARG A 330 -3.22 14.93 55.95
N ARG A 331 -2.87 15.87 55.06
CA ARG A 331 -1.86 15.77 53.96
C ARG A 331 -1.31 14.35 53.78
N PRO A 332 -1.93 13.48 52.95
CA PRO A 332 -1.35 12.18 52.64
C PRO A 332 0.05 12.38 52.06
N ASP A 333 0.99 11.50 52.43
CA ASP A 333 2.37 11.63 51.98
C ASP A 333 2.48 11.19 50.51
N TYR A 334 2.26 12.14 49.60
CA TYR A 334 2.07 11.90 48.17
C TYR A 334 3.21 11.12 47.51
N ILE A 335 4.44 11.23 48.06
CA ILE A 335 5.61 10.47 47.61
C ILE A 335 5.44 9.00 47.96
N ALA A 336 5.12 8.70 49.22
CA ALA A 336 4.90 7.33 49.69
C ALA A 336 3.69 6.67 48.98
N LEU A 337 2.60 7.41 48.74
CA LEU A 337 1.45 6.92 47.98
C LEU A 337 1.85 6.59 46.53
N GLY A 338 2.53 7.52 45.85
CA GLY A 338 2.97 7.36 44.46
C GLY A 338 3.96 6.22 44.26
N ASP A 339 4.92 6.04 45.17
CA ASP A 339 5.91 4.97 45.07
C ASP A 339 5.35 3.60 45.51
N CYS A 340 4.41 3.55 46.45
CA CYS A 340 3.63 2.35 46.75
C CYS A 340 2.83 1.88 45.51
N LEU A 341 2.14 2.82 44.84
CA LEU A 341 1.39 2.56 43.62
C LEU A 341 2.29 2.11 42.45
N ARG A 342 3.44 2.75 42.23
CA ARG A 342 4.43 2.31 41.23
C ARG A 342 4.90 0.88 41.48
N THR A 343 5.09 0.52 42.75
CA THR A 343 5.49 -0.83 43.17
C THR A 343 4.36 -1.85 42.95
N LEU A 344 3.12 -1.49 43.26
CA LEU A 344 1.93 -2.33 43.09
C LEU A 344 1.64 -2.67 41.61
N PHE A 345 1.64 -1.68 40.73
CA PHE A 345 1.17 -1.85 39.35
C PHE A 345 2.26 -2.19 38.33
N LYS A 346 3.55 -2.04 38.68
CA LYS A 346 4.72 -2.30 37.82
C LYS A 346 4.71 -1.56 36.46
N SER A 347 3.94 -0.49 36.34
CA SER A 347 3.75 0.31 35.12
C SER A 347 4.43 1.68 35.22
N ARG A 348 4.63 2.36 34.08
CA ARG A 348 5.08 3.77 34.04
C ARG A 348 3.95 4.70 34.52
N ILE A 349 3.69 4.77 35.83
CA ILE A 349 2.68 5.69 36.40
C ILE A 349 3.24 7.12 36.48
N THR A 350 2.50 8.07 35.91
CA THR A 350 2.67 9.49 36.18
C THR A 350 1.64 9.94 37.21
N VAL A 351 2.10 10.59 38.28
CA VAL A 351 1.27 11.03 39.41
C VAL A 351 1.28 12.56 39.45
N PHE A 352 0.10 13.18 39.46
CA PHE A 352 -0.05 14.63 39.54
C PHE A 352 -0.96 15.03 40.71
N PRO A 353 -0.50 15.89 41.63
CA PRO A 353 -1.39 16.55 42.59
C PRO A 353 -2.18 17.65 41.87
N PHE A 354 -3.49 17.65 42.04
CA PHE A 354 -4.41 18.62 41.46
C PHE A 354 -5.28 19.26 42.56
N LYS A 355 -5.75 20.48 42.35
CA LYS A 355 -6.65 21.18 43.29
C LYS A 355 -7.96 21.51 42.62
N THR A 356 -8.97 20.71 42.91
CA THR A 356 -10.36 20.97 42.52
C THR A 356 -10.91 22.13 43.33
N HIS A 357 -11.51 23.11 42.64
CA HIS A 357 -12.29 24.19 43.25
C HIS A 357 -13.81 23.98 43.06
N THR A 358 -14.19 22.74 42.73
CA THR A 358 -15.52 22.27 42.39
C THR A 358 -16.42 22.29 43.63
N GLU A 359 -17.61 22.89 43.53
CA GLU A 359 -18.50 23.05 44.68
C GLU A 359 -18.87 21.68 45.29
N GLY A 360 -18.68 21.55 46.60
CA GLY A 360 -18.85 20.29 47.34
C GLY A 360 -17.62 19.38 47.44
N LEU A 361 -16.54 19.63 46.68
CA LEU A 361 -15.33 18.77 46.64
C LEU A 361 -14.05 19.52 47.05
N SER A 362 -13.99 19.95 48.31
CA SER A 362 -12.81 20.60 48.89
C SER A 362 -11.76 19.58 49.35
N GLY A 363 -10.75 19.30 48.51
CA GLY A 363 -9.64 18.39 48.84
C GLY A 363 -8.38 18.62 48.01
N GLU A 364 -7.25 18.02 48.42
CA GLU A 364 -6.03 17.93 47.61
C GLU A 364 -6.07 16.60 46.84
N VAL A 365 -6.36 16.65 45.53
CA VAL A 365 -6.68 15.48 44.70
C VAL A 365 -5.41 14.86 44.12
N THR A 366 -5.30 13.52 44.15
CA THR A 366 -4.24 12.81 43.42
C THR A 366 -4.79 12.20 42.14
N VAL A 367 -4.18 12.54 41.00
CA VAL A 367 -4.48 11.95 39.68
C VAL A 367 -3.37 10.99 39.29
N LEU A 368 -3.74 9.73 39.00
CA LEU A 368 -2.84 8.70 38.47
C LEU A 368 -3.13 8.49 36.99
N LEU A 369 -2.11 8.60 36.13
CA LEU A 369 -2.23 8.33 34.70
C LEU A 369 -1.47 7.05 34.32
N PHE A 370 -2.20 6.08 33.76
CA PHE A 370 -1.67 4.80 33.31
C PHE A 370 -1.69 4.71 31.78
N PRO A 371 -0.52 4.71 31.09
CA PRO A 371 -0.43 4.45 29.66
C PRO A 371 -0.43 2.93 29.39
N LEU A 372 -1.47 2.43 28.73
CA LEU A 372 -1.74 1.00 28.50
C LEU A 372 -1.95 0.73 27.00
N HIS A 373 -1.71 -0.50 26.54
CA HIS A 373 -1.70 -0.84 25.11
C HIS A 373 -2.99 -1.52 24.63
N ASN A 374 -3.82 -2.02 25.54
CA ASN A 374 -5.03 -2.77 25.23
C ASN A 374 -6.05 -2.72 26.38
N LYS A 375 -7.29 -3.15 26.10
CA LYS A 375 -8.40 -3.16 27.05
C LYS A 375 -8.16 -4.09 28.26
N PHE A 376 -7.46 -5.20 28.06
CA PHE A 376 -7.23 -6.21 29.09
C PHE A 376 -6.24 -5.72 30.16
N GLU A 377 -5.22 -4.97 29.77
CA GLU A 377 -4.34 -4.22 30.69
C GLU A 377 -5.15 -3.22 31.55
N ALA A 378 -6.16 -2.58 30.97
CA ALA A 378 -7.02 -1.60 31.65
C ALA A 378 -7.96 -2.25 32.67
N GLU A 379 -8.64 -3.32 32.27
CA GLU A 379 -9.48 -4.12 33.15
C GLU A 379 -8.67 -4.66 34.34
N GLY A 380 -7.46 -5.18 34.09
CA GLY A 380 -6.55 -5.62 35.15
C GLY A 380 -5.95 -4.49 36.01
N VAL A 381 -5.89 -3.24 35.53
CA VAL A 381 -5.57 -2.07 36.38
C VAL A 381 -6.77 -1.72 37.25
N ILE A 382 -7.97 -1.65 36.69
CA ILE A 382 -9.20 -1.31 37.41
C ILE A 382 -9.48 -2.33 38.53
N GLU A 383 -9.41 -3.64 38.23
CA GLU A 383 -9.60 -4.70 39.22
C GLU A 383 -8.61 -4.57 40.40
N ARG A 384 -7.34 -4.22 40.14
CA ARG A 384 -6.35 -3.95 41.19
C ARG A 384 -6.65 -2.68 41.99
N VAL A 385 -7.19 -1.63 41.36
CA VAL A 385 -7.63 -0.41 42.08
C VAL A 385 -8.85 -0.71 42.96
N GLU A 386 -9.81 -1.51 42.48
CA GLU A 386 -10.97 -1.93 43.27
C GLU A 386 -10.56 -2.81 44.46
N GLN A 387 -9.70 -3.80 44.26
CA GLN A 387 -9.13 -4.62 45.35
C GLN A 387 -8.36 -3.76 46.36
N TRP A 388 -7.62 -2.75 45.91
CA TRP A 388 -6.86 -1.84 46.78
C TRP A 388 -7.78 -0.88 47.56
N ASN A 389 -8.85 -0.38 46.95
CA ASN A 389 -9.90 0.40 47.61
C ASN A 389 -10.57 -0.42 48.73
N VAL A 390 -11.01 -1.65 48.43
CA VAL A 390 -11.59 -2.57 49.43
C VAL A 390 -10.61 -2.86 50.57
N ALA A 391 -9.31 -3.01 50.28
CA ALA A 391 -8.28 -3.27 51.30
C ALA A 391 -7.91 -2.04 52.16
N LEU A 392 -8.16 -0.81 51.69
CA LEU A 392 -7.86 0.43 52.41
C LEU A 392 -9.08 1.09 53.08
N GLY A 393 -10.30 0.79 52.63
CA GLY A 393 -11.53 1.45 53.07
C GLY A 393 -11.87 1.29 54.56
N GLU A 394 -11.24 0.35 55.27
CA GLU A 394 -11.35 0.23 56.74
C GLU A 394 -10.33 1.12 57.50
N GLN A 395 -9.29 1.64 56.85
CA GLN A 395 -8.22 2.43 57.47
C GLN A 395 -8.21 3.91 57.03
N TYR A 396 -8.71 4.23 55.85
CA TYR A 396 -8.74 5.59 55.31
C TYR A 396 -10.07 5.90 54.60
N ASP A 397 -10.66 7.06 54.90
CA ASP A 397 -11.94 7.49 54.30
C ASP A 397 -11.70 8.15 52.93
N LEU A 398 -11.26 7.31 51.98
CA LEU A 398 -10.85 7.66 50.62
C LEU A 398 -11.99 7.45 49.61
N HIS A 399 -12.25 8.45 48.78
CA HIS A 399 -13.09 8.29 47.59
C HIS A 399 -12.25 8.03 46.36
N PHE A 400 -12.63 7.00 45.60
CA PHE A 400 -12.00 6.58 44.36
C PHE A 400 -12.96 6.75 43.18
N GLY A 401 -12.44 7.31 42.08
CA GLY A 401 -13.08 7.27 40.78
C GLY A 401 -12.06 6.90 39.70
N TYR A 402 -12.54 6.41 38.56
CA TYR A 402 -11.70 6.21 37.38
C TYR A 402 -12.44 6.53 36.08
N ALA A 403 -11.70 7.02 35.08
CA ALA A 403 -12.18 7.23 33.72
C ALA A 403 -11.18 6.66 32.70
N ILE A 404 -11.69 6.17 31.58
CA ILE A 404 -10.90 5.54 30.50
C ILE A 404 -11.01 6.40 29.25
N SER A 405 -9.87 6.77 28.65
CA SER A 405 -9.80 7.55 27.42
C SER A 405 -8.88 6.88 26.39
N HIS A 406 -9.31 6.83 25.13
CA HIS A 406 -8.53 6.30 24.01
C HIS A 406 -7.75 7.42 23.31
N LEU A 407 -6.43 7.52 23.50
CA LEU A 407 -5.61 8.38 22.64
C LEU A 407 -5.42 7.69 21.28
N THR A 408 -6.26 8.09 20.33
CA THR A 408 -6.06 7.84 18.91
C THR A 408 -4.93 8.72 18.35
N ASP A 409 -4.61 8.57 17.08
CA ASP A 409 -3.50 9.29 16.40
C ASP A 409 -3.75 10.82 16.22
N LYS A 410 -4.70 11.38 16.97
CA LYS A 410 -5.00 12.82 17.10
C LYS A 410 -5.12 13.20 18.57
N TYR A 411 -4.41 14.25 18.95
CA TYR A 411 -4.59 14.94 20.22
C TYR A 411 -5.92 15.70 20.23
N ASP A 412 -6.83 15.28 21.10
CA ASP A 412 -7.89 16.14 21.61
C ASP A 412 -7.64 16.33 23.11
N VAL A 413 -7.21 17.54 23.50
CA VAL A 413 -7.11 17.93 24.93
C VAL A 413 -8.49 17.87 25.58
N ASP A 414 -9.53 18.18 24.80
CA ASP A 414 -10.93 17.94 25.09
C ASP A 414 -11.20 16.54 25.69
N TYR A 415 -10.61 15.45 25.17
CA TYR A 415 -10.84 14.09 25.72
C TYR A 415 -10.19 13.87 27.10
N ILE A 416 -9.22 14.70 27.49
CA ILE A 416 -8.62 14.67 28.83
C ILE A 416 -9.49 15.51 29.78
N GLU A 417 -9.91 16.71 29.39
CA GLU A 417 -10.83 17.54 30.17
C GLU A 417 -12.20 16.86 30.37
N GLU A 418 -12.75 16.23 29.33
CA GLU A 418 -14.00 15.47 29.35
C GLU A 418 -13.84 14.19 30.20
N SER A 419 -12.64 13.56 30.22
CA SER A 419 -12.35 12.47 31.17
C SER A 419 -12.33 12.92 32.63
N PHE A 420 -11.82 14.13 32.92
CA PHE A 420 -11.85 14.70 34.27
C PHE A 420 -13.27 15.03 34.72
N HIS A 421 -14.11 15.58 33.84
CA HIS A 421 -15.49 15.92 34.18
C HIS A 421 -16.33 14.69 34.54
N TYR A 422 -16.22 13.60 33.78
CA TYR A 422 -16.84 12.31 34.14
C TYR A 422 -16.27 11.71 35.42
N LEU A 423 -15.01 11.98 35.75
CA LEU A 423 -14.37 11.55 36.99
C LEU A 423 -14.95 12.27 38.21
N GLU A 424 -15.12 13.60 38.13
CA GLU A 424 -15.80 14.39 39.15
C GLU A 424 -17.26 13.94 39.33
N GLU A 425 -17.97 13.69 38.22
CA GLU A 425 -19.37 13.25 38.24
C GLU A 425 -19.54 11.87 38.90
N ALA A 426 -18.65 10.91 38.60
CA ALA A 426 -18.64 9.58 39.23
C ALA A 426 -18.41 9.68 40.76
N VAL A 427 -17.47 10.52 41.18
CA VAL A 427 -17.16 10.78 42.60
C VAL A 427 -18.34 11.44 43.31
N GLN A 428 -18.95 12.49 42.72
CA GLN A 428 -20.11 13.18 43.30
C GLN A 428 -21.30 12.23 43.54
N LYS A 429 -21.53 11.28 42.61
CA LYS A 429 -22.63 10.32 42.67
C LYS A 429 -22.37 9.11 43.57
N GLN A 430 -21.15 8.95 44.10
CA GLN A 430 -20.68 7.71 44.74
C GLN A 430 -20.88 6.47 43.83
N SER A 431 -20.83 6.66 42.50
CA SER A 431 -21.22 5.66 41.52
C SER A 431 -20.03 5.24 40.66
N ILE A 432 -19.83 3.94 40.48
CA ILE A 432 -18.65 3.40 39.78
C ILE A 432 -18.80 3.53 38.26
N SER A 433 -17.87 4.28 37.67
CA SER A 433 -17.52 4.39 36.23
C SER A 433 -18.46 5.16 35.28
N TYR A 434 -17.79 5.86 34.34
CA TYR A 434 -18.32 6.32 33.06
C TYR A 434 -17.29 5.99 31.96
N SER A 435 -17.74 5.80 30.72
CA SER A 435 -16.88 5.61 29.55
C SER A 435 -17.12 6.70 28.51
N ILE A 436 -16.05 7.14 27.84
CA ILE A 436 -16.05 8.29 26.91
C ILE A 436 -16.33 7.83 25.47
N ASP A 437 -16.57 6.54 25.25
CA ASP A 437 -16.86 5.96 23.95
C ASP A 437 -18.22 5.23 23.98
N ASP A 438 -19.21 5.77 23.26
CA ASP A 438 -20.57 5.21 23.12
C ASP A 438 -20.59 3.76 22.61
N THR A 439 -19.47 3.23 22.09
CA THR A 439 -19.33 1.84 21.66
C THR A 439 -19.07 0.84 22.80
N LEU A 440 -18.86 1.31 24.04
CA LEU A 440 -18.51 0.48 25.20
C LEU A 440 -19.48 0.65 26.38
N THR A 441 -20.65 0.02 26.29
CA THR A 441 -21.58 -0.14 27.42
C THR A 441 -21.02 -1.08 28.49
N PHE A 442 -20.52 -0.52 29.60
CA PHE A 442 -20.15 -1.28 30.79
C PHE A 442 -21.38 -1.57 31.67
N MET A 443 -21.45 -2.78 32.24
CA MET A 443 -22.57 -3.26 33.04
C MET A 443 -22.49 -2.75 34.48
N HIS A 444 -23.53 -2.03 34.91
CA HIS A 444 -23.65 -1.47 36.26
C HIS A 444 -23.78 -2.57 37.32
N ARG A 445 -22.69 -2.90 38.03
CA ARG A 445 -22.76 -3.71 39.27
C ARG A 445 -23.16 -2.81 40.44
N ASN A 446 -24.46 -2.72 40.69
CA ASN A 446 -24.94 -2.20 41.98
C ASN A 446 -24.45 -3.13 43.10
N GLY A 447 -23.70 -2.57 44.05
CA GLY A 447 -23.20 -3.30 45.20
C GLY A 447 -24.24 -3.44 46.32
N SER A 448 -24.08 -4.49 47.11
CA SER A 448 -24.66 -4.59 48.45
C SER A 448 -23.70 -5.40 49.33
N PRO A 449 -23.16 -4.84 50.42
CA PRO A 449 -22.43 -5.63 51.41
C PRO A 449 -23.40 -6.56 52.16
N ALA A 450 -22.89 -7.72 52.57
CA ALA A 450 -23.56 -8.70 53.43
C ALA A 450 -22.50 -9.42 54.29
#